data_AF-A0AAW2L361-F1
#
_entry.id   AF-A0AAW2L361-F1
#
_cell.length_a   1.000
_cell.length_b   1.000
_cell.length_c   1.000
_cell.angle_alpha   90.00
_cell.angle_beta   90.00
_cell.angle_gamma   90.00
#
_symmetry.space_group_name_H-M   'P 1'
#
loop_
_entity.id
_entity.type
_entity.pdbx_description
1 polymer ?
#
loop_
_entity_poly.entity_id
_entity_poly.type
_entity_poly.pdbx_seq_one_letter_code
_entity_poly.pdbx_strand_id
1 'polypeptide(L)'
;MVIPSPSNSKRLIDVYLETLIKELQNLCHVGVLMRDSSKNEAFMMHAALMWTLSDLPGYGMGSGWNNAGVMRCPICVGDTSAFYLQNGRKGSYFGCHRQFPPPSRIIPTVGTRKHSLRIE
;
A
#
# COMPACT_ATOMS: atom_id res chain seq x y z
N MET A 1 16.27 -0.83 7.33
CA MET A 1 16.11 -0.37 5.93
C MET A 1 16.90 -1.33 5.05
N VAL A 2 16.22 -2.25 4.38
CA VAL A 2 16.86 -3.16 3.41
C VAL A 2 16.82 -2.47 2.06
N ILE A 3 17.98 -2.15 1.48
CA ILE A 3 18.08 -1.55 0.15
C ILE A 3 18.36 -2.69 -0.83
N PRO A 4 17.39 -3.08 -1.67
CA PRO A 4 17.61 -4.17 -2.60
C PRO A 4 18.47 -3.70 -3.78
N SER A 5 19.39 -4.58 -4.19
CA SER A 5 20.27 -4.43 -5.35
C SER A 5 19.46 -4.34 -6.67
N PRO A 6 20.01 -3.74 -7.76
CA PRO A 6 19.28 -3.48 -9.02
C PRO A 6 18.68 -4.72 -9.70
N SER A 7 19.15 -5.91 -9.33
CA SER A 7 18.64 -7.19 -9.83
C SER A 7 17.48 -7.71 -8.96
N ASN A 8 16.25 -7.59 -9.47
CA ASN A 8 15.02 -8.24 -9.01
C ASN A 8 14.78 -8.22 -7.48
N SER A 9 14.65 -7.02 -6.92
CA SER A 9 14.31 -6.74 -5.52
C SER A 9 13.06 -7.47 -4.98
N LYS A 10 12.09 -7.74 -5.86
CA LYS A 10 10.83 -8.41 -5.51
C LYS A 10 11.06 -9.82 -4.96
N ARG A 11 11.90 -10.60 -5.64
CA ARG A 11 12.16 -12.00 -5.30
C ARG A 11 12.83 -12.16 -3.93
N LEU A 12 13.62 -11.17 -3.52
CA LEU A 12 14.26 -11.19 -2.20
C LEU A 12 13.23 -10.94 -1.10
N ILE A 13 12.26 -10.03 -1.30
CA ILE A 13 11.22 -9.73 -0.31
C ILE A 13 10.38 -10.97 -0.01
N ASP A 14 10.00 -11.73 -1.04
CA ASP A 14 9.19 -12.94 -0.88
C ASP A 14 9.88 -13.99 0.03
N VAL A 15 11.21 -14.18 -0.13
CA VAL A 15 12.00 -15.10 0.69
C VAL A 15 12.07 -14.66 2.16
N TYR A 16 12.19 -13.35 2.41
CA TYR A 16 12.17 -12.81 3.76
C TYR A 16 10.78 -12.93 4.40
N LEU A 17 9.72 -12.66 3.65
CA LEU A 17 8.34 -12.79 4.14
C LEU A 17 8.02 -14.24 4.52
N GLU A 18 8.47 -15.22 3.74
CA GLU A 18 8.28 -16.63 4.08
C GLU A 18 8.95 -17.00 5.42
N THR A 19 10.19 -16.55 5.62
CA THR A 19 10.92 -16.78 6.87
C THR A 19 10.23 -16.12 8.05
N LEU A 20 9.81 -14.86 7.89
CA LEU A 20 9.09 -14.10 8.91
C LEU A 20 7.75 -14.77 9.28
N ILE A 21 7.00 -15.27 8.30
CA ILE A 21 5.73 -15.97 8.56
C ILE A 21 5.98 -17.23 9.40
N LYS A 22 7.01 -18.02 9.08
CA LYS A 22 7.36 -19.22 9.85
C LYS A 22 7.72 -18.88 11.30
N GLU A 23 8.51 -17.83 11.50
CA GLU A 23 8.88 -17.38 12.85
C GLU A 23 7.66 -16.89 13.65
N LEU A 24 6.77 -16.12 13.01
CA LEU A 24 5.53 -15.67 13.65
C LEU A 24 4.59 -16.83 13.99
N GLN A 25 4.49 -17.84 13.12
CA GLN A 25 3.73 -19.06 13.42
C GLN A 25 4.32 -19.82 14.62
N ASN A 26 5.63 -19.95 14.69
CA ASN A 26 6.30 -20.56 15.83
C ASN A 26 6.05 -19.77 17.12
N LEU A 27 6.18 -18.44 17.08
CA LEU A 27 5.86 -17.57 18.21
C LEU A 27 4.39 -17.65 18.63
N CYS A 28 3.47 -17.88 17.70
CA CYS A 28 2.05 -17.99 18.02
C CYS A 28 1.70 -19.38 18.61
N HIS A 29 2.22 -20.46 18.03
CA HIS A 29 1.81 -21.83 18.40
C HIS A 29 2.69 -22.46 19.48
N VAL A 30 4.01 -22.32 19.37
CA VAL A 30 4.97 -22.91 20.31
C VAL A 30 5.26 -21.94 21.44
N GLY A 31 5.41 -20.65 21.11
CA GLY A 31 5.87 -19.63 22.03
C GLY A 31 7.38 -19.72 22.30
N VAL A 32 7.92 -18.72 22.99
CA VAL A 32 9.32 -18.66 23.39
C VAL A 32 9.40 -18.46 24.90
N LEU A 33 10.25 -19.25 25.56
CA LEU A 33 10.55 -19.05 26.98
C LEU A 33 11.32 -17.73 27.15
N MET A 34 10.66 -16.74 27.76
CA MET A 34 11.22 -15.43 28.05
C MET A 34 11.24 -15.20 29.55
N ARG A 35 12.21 -14.41 30.02
CA ARG A 35 12.29 -14.03 31.43
C ARG A 35 11.79 -12.61 31.61
N ASP A 36 10.80 -12.43 32.48
CA ASP A 36 10.34 -11.10 32.88
C ASP A 36 11.43 -10.44 33.72
N SER A 37 11.95 -9.30 33.27
CA SER A 37 12.96 -8.56 34.03
C SER A 37 12.41 -7.93 35.31
N SER A 38 11.11 -7.64 35.38
CA SER A 38 10.48 -7.03 36.56
C SER A 38 10.27 -8.04 37.68
N LYS A 39 9.86 -9.27 37.32
CA LYS A 39 9.54 -10.34 38.29
C LYS A 39 10.65 -11.38 38.43
N ASN A 40 11.64 -11.35 37.54
CA ASN A 40 12.74 -12.30 37.45
C ASN A 40 12.30 -13.77 37.22
N GLU A 41 11.07 -13.95 36.72
CA GLU A 41 10.41 -15.24 36.48
C GLU A 41 10.39 -15.57 34.99
N ALA A 42 10.43 -16.87 34.66
CA ALA A 42 10.32 -17.34 33.29
C ALA A 42 8.85 -17.58 32.93
N PHE A 43 8.43 -17.12 31.75
CA PHE A 43 7.10 -17.33 31.23
C PHE A 43 7.15 -17.66 29.72
N MET A 44 6.12 -18.35 29.24
CA MET A 44 5.96 -18.64 27.82
C MET A 44 5.36 -17.41 27.13
N MET A 45 6.14 -16.76 26.27
CA MET A 45 5.67 -15.63 25.47
C MET A 45 5.12 -16.13 24.14
N HIS A 46 3.86 -15.80 23.86
CA HIS A 46 3.26 -15.98 22.55
C HIS A 46 3.04 -14.62 21.89
N ALA A 47 3.26 -14.53 20.57
CA ALA A 47 3.02 -13.32 19.79
C ALA A 47 2.24 -13.66 18.52
N ALA A 48 1.27 -12.81 18.18
CA ALA A 48 0.48 -12.92 16.97
C ALA A 48 0.50 -11.60 16.21
N LEU A 49 0.64 -11.67 14.88
CA LEU A 49 0.56 -10.51 14.00
C LEU A 49 -0.90 -10.33 13.55
N MET A 50 -1.53 -9.21 13.92
CA MET A 50 -2.90 -8.92 13.50
C MET A 50 -2.97 -8.29 12.11
N TRP A 51 -2.18 -7.25 11.84
CA TRP A 51 -2.25 -6.49 10.59
C TRP A 51 -0.95 -5.74 10.32
N THR A 52 -0.57 -5.63 9.05
CA THR A 52 0.58 -4.86 8.58
C THR A 52 0.10 -3.54 7.99
N LEU A 53 0.48 -2.42 8.59
CA LEU A 53 0.35 -1.11 7.97
C LEU A 53 1.50 -0.91 6.97
N SER A 54 1.20 -1.02 5.68
CA SER A 54 2.14 -0.66 4.62
C SER A 54 1.84 0.75 4.10
N ASP A 55 2.87 1.53 3.86
CA ASP A 55 2.74 2.79 3.12
C ASP A 55 2.37 2.49 1.65
N LEU A 56 1.88 3.47 0.90
CA LEU A 56 1.49 3.26 -0.51
C LEU A 56 2.62 2.60 -1.34
N PRO A 57 3.89 3.04 -1.26
CA PRO A 57 5.02 2.34 -1.89
C PRO A 57 5.13 0.86 -1.50
N GLY A 58 5.12 0.54 -0.20
CA GLY A 58 5.18 -0.82 0.30
C GLY A 58 3.97 -1.66 -0.11
N TYR A 59 2.77 -1.07 -0.11
CA TYR A 59 1.54 -1.71 -0.57
C TYR A 59 1.66 -2.13 -2.03
N GLY A 60 2.11 -1.25 -2.93
CA GLY A 60 2.27 -1.64 -4.34
C GLY A 60 3.39 -2.64 -4.61
N MET A 61 4.42 -2.66 -3.75
CA MET A 61 5.41 -3.73 -3.80
C MET A 61 4.81 -5.08 -3.38
N GLY A 62 4.08 -5.11 -2.26
CA GLY A 62 3.55 -6.35 -1.67
C GLY A 62 2.28 -6.90 -2.34
N SER A 63 1.42 -6.03 -2.86
CA SER A 63 0.16 -6.43 -3.51
C SER A 63 0.25 -6.45 -5.05
N GLY A 64 1.36 -5.99 -5.62
CA GLY A 64 1.46 -5.74 -7.05
C GLY A 64 0.66 -4.52 -7.52
N TRP A 65 0.16 -3.68 -6.60
CA TRP A 65 -0.59 -2.48 -6.94
C TRP A 65 0.26 -1.48 -7.72
N ASN A 66 -0.33 -0.91 -8.76
CA ASN A 66 0.33 0.12 -9.55
C ASN A 66 0.33 1.46 -8.80
N ASN A 67 1.49 1.81 -8.25
CA ASN A 67 1.69 3.08 -7.56
C ASN A 67 2.00 4.26 -8.49
N ALA A 68 2.03 4.03 -9.81
CA ALA A 68 2.36 5.01 -10.81
C ALA A 68 1.11 5.51 -11.58
N GLY A 69 1.22 6.73 -12.10
CA GLY A 69 0.18 7.32 -12.94
C GLY A 69 -1.02 7.83 -12.15
N VAL A 70 -2.21 7.66 -12.72
CA VAL A 70 -3.51 8.17 -12.24
C VAL A 70 -4.28 7.12 -11.41
N MET A 71 -3.85 5.85 -11.42
CA MET A 71 -4.49 4.73 -10.70
C MET A 71 -3.85 4.40 -9.35
N ARG A 72 -3.20 5.38 -8.69
CA ARG A 72 -2.44 5.13 -7.47
C ARG A 72 -3.30 4.85 -6.24
N CYS A 73 -4.55 5.28 -6.22
CA CYS A 73 -5.41 5.14 -5.06
C CYS A 73 -6.04 3.73 -5.01
N PRO A 74 -5.72 2.88 -4.01
CA PRO A 74 -6.30 1.56 -3.87
C PRO A 74 -7.78 1.57 -3.47
N ILE A 75 -8.27 2.67 -2.91
CA ILE A 75 -9.67 2.83 -2.48
C ILE A 75 -10.55 3.18 -3.66
N CYS A 76 -10.08 4.10 -4.50
CA CYS A 76 -10.88 4.62 -5.62
C CYS A 76 -10.80 3.72 -6.85
N VAL A 77 -9.77 2.86 -6.98
CA VAL A 77 -9.66 1.85 -8.06
C VAL A 77 -9.83 2.45 -9.47
N GLY A 78 -9.40 3.71 -9.65
CA GLY A 78 -9.53 4.44 -10.91
C GLY A 78 -10.70 5.42 -10.99
N ASP A 79 -11.66 5.37 -10.06
CA ASP A 79 -12.67 6.42 -9.88
C ASP A 79 -12.10 7.61 -9.10
N THR A 80 -11.06 8.22 -9.69
CA THR A 80 -10.38 9.40 -9.16
C THR A 80 -10.45 10.52 -10.17
N SER A 81 -10.64 11.76 -9.71
CA SER A 81 -10.49 12.97 -10.52
C SER A 81 -9.03 13.32 -10.83
N ALA A 82 -8.13 12.32 -10.79
CA ALA A 82 -6.72 12.51 -11.02
C ALA A 82 -6.42 12.67 -12.52
N PHE A 83 -5.41 13.47 -12.84
CA PHE A 83 -5.08 13.86 -14.21
C PHE A 83 -3.56 13.98 -14.40
N TYR A 84 -3.12 13.92 -15.66
CA TYR A 84 -1.72 14.17 -16.00
C TYR A 84 -1.48 15.66 -16.23
N LEU A 85 -0.43 16.21 -15.61
CA LEU A 85 0.03 17.57 -15.94
C LEU A 85 0.56 17.60 -17.38
N GLN A 86 0.07 18.54 -18.19
CA GLN A 86 0.38 18.61 -19.62
C GLN A 86 1.89 18.66 -19.90
N ASN A 87 2.62 19.49 -19.16
CA ASN A 87 4.05 19.71 -19.41
C ASN A 87 4.94 18.71 -18.67
N GLY A 88 4.48 18.17 -17.53
CA GLY A 88 5.27 17.28 -16.67
C GLY A 88 4.98 15.80 -16.85
N ARG A 89 3.85 15.44 -17.49
CA ARG A 89 3.29 14.07 -17.59
C ARG A 89 3.26 13.31 -16.26
N LYS A 90 3.26 14.04 -15.13
CA LYS A 90 3.12 13.48 -13.78
C LYS A 90 1.64 13.41 -13.44
N GLY A 91 1.23 12.28 -12.88
CA GLY A 91 -0.11 12.12 -12.32
C GLY A 91 -0.27 13.03 -11.11
N SER A 92 -1.33 13.82 -11.12
CA SER A 92 -1.69 14.79 -10.09
C SER A 92 -3.04 14.40 -9.50
N TYR A 93 -3.14 14.51 -8.18
CA TYR A 93 -4.31 14.13 -7.37
C TYR A 93 -4.88 15.33 -6.59
N PHE A 94 -4.54 16.56 -7.00
CA PHE A 94 -5.05 17.77 -6.37
C PHE A 94 -6.58 17.81 -6.47
N GLY A 95 -7.27 17.69 -5.33
CA GLY A 95 -8.73 17.72 -5.23
C GLY A 95 -9.40 16.41 -4.78
N CYS A 96 -8.69 15.27 -4.75
CA CYS A 96 -9.29 13.99 -4.35
C CYS A 96 -9.43 13.84 -2.83
N HIS A 97 -8.63 14.56 -2.02
CA HIS A 97 -8.67 14.53 -0.55
C HIS A 97 -9.19 15.84 0.08
N ARG A 98 -9.32 16.92 -0.70
CA ARG A 98 -9.92 18.17 -0.23
C ARG A 98 -11.30 18.29 -0.85
N GLN A 99 -12.23 17.48 -0.34
CA GLN A 99 -13.65 17.75 -0.54
C GLN A 99 -13.95 19.06 0.20
N PHE A 100 -13.87 20.17 -0.53
CA PHE A 100 -14.45 21.41 -0.04
C PHE A 100 -15.95 21.15 0.19
N PRO A 101 -16.57 21.73 1.24
CA PRO A 101 -18.02 21.72 1.36
C PRO A 101 -18.64 22.26 0.06
N PRO A 102 -19.82 21.76 -0.36
CA PRO A 102 -20.31 21.90 -1.72
C PRO A 102 -20.32 23.38 -2.15
N PRO A 103 -19.52 23.77 -3.15
CA PRO A 103 -19.57 25.12 -3.67
C PRO A 103 -20.68 25.18 -4.72
N SER A 104 -21.63 26.09 -4.52
CA SER A 104 -22.47 26.57 -5.60
C SER A 104 -21.56 27.11 -6.72
N ARG A 105 -21.63 26.46 -7.89
CA ARG A 105 -21.26 26.99 -9.21
C ARG A 105 -19.76 27.21 -9.48
N ILE A 106 -19.23 26.39 -10.39
CA ILE A 106 -18.53 26.69 -11.67
C ILE A 106 -17.61 25.50 -12.00
N ILE A 107 -17.93 24.77 -13.07
CA ILE A 107 -17.02 23.80 -13.71
C ILE A 107 -16.60 24.42 -15.05
N PRO A 108 -15.31 24.74 -15.28
CA PRO A 108 -14.79 24.91 -16.62
C PRO A 108 -14.68 23.52 -17.25
N THR A 109 -15.39 23.31 -18.35
CA THR A 109 -15.32 22.12 -19.19
C THR A 109 -13.97 22.06 -19.90
N VAL A 110 -13.06 21.19 -19.44
CA VAL A 110 -11.96 20.70 -20.29
C VAL A 110 -12.30 19.26 -20.65
N GLY A 111 -12.60 19.07 -21.94
CA GLY A 111 -13.23 17.90 -22.52
C GLY A 111 -12.55 16.57 -22.19
N THR A 112 -13.32 15.68 -21.58
CA THR A 112 -13.06 14.24 -21.62
C THR A 112 -13.50 13.73 -23.00
N ARG A 113 -12.55 13.29 -23.82
CA ARG A 113 -12.86 12.32 -24.89
C ARG A 113 -13.28 11.03 -24.19
N LYS A 114 -14.59 10.81 -24.05
CA LYS A 114 -15.14 9.49 -23.83
C LYS A 114 -14.77 8.65 -25.04
N HIS A 115 -13.80 7.75 -24.91
CA HIS A 115 -13.70 6.64 -25.84
C HIS A 115 -14.89 5.71 -25.53
N SER A 116 -15.95 5.86 -26.33
CA SER A 116 -17.03 4.91 -26.41
C SER A 116 -16.48 3.57 -26.91
N LEU A 117 -16.36 2.59 -26.03
CA LEU A 117 -16.32 1.19 -26.44
C LEU A 117 -17.73 0.84 -26.91
N ARG A 118 -17.92 0.79 -28.23
CA ARG A 118 -19.10 0.24 -28.88
C ARG A 118 -18.91 -1.28 -28.89
N ILE A 119 -19.74 -1.97 -28.12
CA ILE A 119 -19.93 -3.42 -28.25
C ILE A 119 -20.99 -3.58 -29.34
N GLU A 120 -20.58 -4.03 -30.51
CA GLU A 120 -21.35 -4.91 -31.40
C GLU A 120 -20.42 -6.04 -31.84
#